data_AF-A0A484TEE5-F1
#
_entry.id   AF-A0A484TEE5-F1
#
_cell.length_a   1.000
_cell.length_b   1.000
_cell.length_c   1.000
_cell.angle_alpha   90.00
_cell.angle_beta   90.00
_cell.angle_gamma   90.00
#
_symmetry.space_group_name_H-M   'P 1'
#
loop_
_entity.id
_entity.type
_entity.pdbx_description
1 polymer ?
#
loop_
_entity_poly.entity_id
_entity_poly.type
_entity_poly.pdbx_seq_one_letter_code
_entity_poly.pdbx_strand_id
1 'polypeptide(L)'
;MNDDVTRRLYDFIEKDNALEMEQRLEYYRYLVETQGETQSFEEFAKIYGGLGAFGSPVADAVIEDFGPAIPFPGDLVTFYRTHGSLRGLERQLYVTIFGLGTLNQNRTETYNKPLFRSLGLVDMIEYLWGDRDQITPASGRSMFTPQQIDHLNQTYQVIGYWVDANETTEALHLLYYDSTGQFGIAYVHQDEWAIAHLLETSRAQYSLEDALAIYLDTMESFESGED
;
A
#
# COMPACT_ATOMS: atom_id res chain seq x y z
N MET A 1 -17.03 -1.53 -9.37
CA MET A 1 -16.96 -1.54 -7.90
C MET A 1 -18.36 -1.29 -7.36
N ASN A 2 -18.91 -2.25 -6.64
CA ASN A 2 -20.17 -2.15 -5.92
C ASN A 2 -20.04 -1.14 -4.79
N ASP A 3 -21.10 -0.40 -4.52
CA ASP A 3 -21.16 0.59 -3.44
C ASP A 3 -20.93 -0.05 -2.06
N ASP A 4 -21.12 -1.36 -1.91
CA ASP A 4 -21.04 -2.04 -0.62
C ASP A 4 -19.61 -2.15 -0.05
N VAL A 5 -18.63 -2.68 -0.80
CA VAL A 5 -17.24 -2.81 -0.33
C VAL A 5 -16.63 -1.43 -0.08
N THR A 6 -16.89 -0.48 -0.98
CA THR A 6 -16.43 0.90 -0.81
C THR A 6 -17.01 1.54 0.44
N ARG A 7 -18.31 1.39 0.68
CA ARG A 7 -18.96 1.88 1.91
C ARG A 7 -18.37 1.22 3.16
N ARG A 8 -18.15 -0.11 3.14
CA ARG A 8 -17.47 -0.81 4.24
C ARG A 8 -16.07 -0.23 4.51
N LEU A 9 -15.28 0.07 3.47
CA LEU A 9 -13.99 0.73 3.63
C LEU A 9 -14.11 2.11 4.27
N TYR A 10 -15.07 2.94 3.84
CA TYR A 10 -15.32 4.25 4.46
C TYR A 10 -15.69 4.11 5.94
N ASP A 11 -16.66 3.25 6.25
CA ASP A 11 -17.14 3.01 7.61
C ASP A 11 -16.00 2.50 8.51
N PHE A 12 -15.17 1.59 7.98
CA PHE A 12 -13.99 1.06 8.66
C PHE A 12 -12.96 2.16 8.96
N ILE A 13 -12.59 2.95 7.96
CA ILE A 13 -11.62 4.05 8.11
C ILE A 13 -12.12 5.09 9.11
N GLU A 14 -13.41 5.46 9.06
CA GLU A 14 -14.00 6.44 9.97
C GLU A 14 -13.99 5.93 11.42
N LYS A 15 -14.42 4.69 11.64
CA LYS A 15 -14.39 4.03 12.96
C LYS A 15 -12.96 4.03 13.53
N ASP A 16 -11.99 3.60 12.73
CA ASP A 16 -10.60 3.49 13.19
C ASP A 16 -9.94 4.84 13.42
N ASN A 17 -10.24 5.83 12.59
CA ASN A 17 -9.79 7.21 12.80
C ASN A 17 -10.29 7.79 14.12
N ALA A 18 -11.54 7.49 14.50
CA ALA A 18 -12.10 7.93 15.78
C ALA A 18 -11.34 7.30 16.97
N LEU A 19 -11.06 6.00 16.90
CA LEU A 19 -10.29 5.29 17.93
C LEU A 19 -8.84 5.79 18.03
N GLU A 20 -8.17 6.01 16.89
CA GLU A 20 -6.82 6.58 16.90
C GLU A 20 -6.80 8.00 17.48
N MET A 21 -7.82 8.82 17.21
CA MET A 21 -7.91 10.17 17.75
C MET A 21 -8.10 10.15 19.27
N GLU A 22 -8.88 9.20 19.79
CA GLU A 22 -9.06 9.01 21.24
C GLU A 22 -7.74 8.63 21.91
N GLN A 23 -7.02 7.63 21.38
CA GLN A 23 -5.72 7.22 21.90
C GLN A 23 -4.69 8.36 21.86
N ARG A 24 -4.66 9.14 20.78
CA ARG A 24 -3.78 10.30 20.67
C ARG A 24 -4.13 11.39 21.68
N LEU A 25 -5.41 11.61 21.96
CA LEU A 25 -5.85 12.56 22.98
C LEU A 25 -5.40 12.12 24.38
N GLU A 26 -5.47 10.82 24.68
CA GLU A 26 -4.95 10.28 25.94
C GLU A 26 -3.43 10.48 26.05
N TYR A 27 -2.68 10.15 25.01
CA TYR A 27 -1.22 10.36 25.00
C TYR A 27 -0.86 11.84 25.11
N TYR A 28 -1.58 12.73 24.42
CA TYR A 28 -1.39 14.18 24.54
C TYR A 28 -1.63 14.66 25.98
N ARG A 29 -2.69 14.21 26.65
CA ARG A 29 -2.95 14.55 28.07
C ARG A 29 -1.78 14.12 28.96
N TYR A 30 -1.25 12.92 28.74
CA TYR A 30 -0.06 12.46 29.45
C TYR A 30 1.15 13.37 29.22
N LEU A 31 1.41 13.83 27.99
CA LEU A 31 2.51 14.75 27.69
C LEU A 31 2.34 16.12 28.35
N VAL A 32 1.10 16.65 28.39
CA VAL A 32 0.80 17.90 29.11
C VAL A 32 1.09 17.74 30.59
N GLU A 33 0.67 16.64 31.21
CA GLU A 33 0.84 16.38 32.64
C GLU A 33 2.29 16.10 33.04
N THR A 34 3.05 15.40 32.21
CA THR A 34 4.36 14.85 32.59
C THR A 34 5.56 15.56 31.96
N GLN A 35 5.39 16.14 30.77
CA GLN A 35 6.48 16.75 30.00
C GLN A 35 6.29 18.25 29.79
N GLY A 36 5.17 18.81 30.27
CA GLY A 36 4.86 20.23 30.14
C GLY A 36 4.63 20.64 28.70
N GLU A 37 4.00 19.77 27.90
CA GLU A 37 3.57 20.10 26.54
C GLU A 37 2.72 21.38 26.55
N THR A 38 3.07 22.32 25.67
CA THR A 38 2.46 23.66 25.61
C THR A 38 1.68 23.92 24.33
N GLN A 39 1.88 23.10 23.30
CA GLN A 39 1.09 23.19 22.08
C GLN A 39 -0.34 22.71 22.32
N SER A 40 -1.31 23.22 21.55
CA SER A 40 -2.68 22.73 21.60
C SER A 40 -2.79 21.29 21.07
N PHE A 41 -3.84 20.57 21.46
CA PHE A 41 -4.11 19.24 20.90
C PHE A 41 -4.26 19.29 19.37
N GLU A 42 -4.81 20.36 18.83
CA GLU A 42 -5.00 20.55 17.38
C GLU A 42 -3.67 20.69 16.65
N GLU A 43 -2.68 21.39 17.24
CA GLU A 43 -1.32 21.49 16.71
C GLU A 43 -0.58 20.16 16.84
N PHE A 44 -0.69 19.51 18.01
CA PHE A 44 -0.15 18.18 18.24
C PHE A 44 -0.70 17.17 17.20
N ALA A 45 -2.01 17.13 17.00
CA ALA A 45 -2.66 16.24 16.05
C ALA A 45 -2.30 16.57 14.59
N LYS A 46 -1.99 17.83 14.24
CA LYS A 46 -1.49 18.15 12.89
C LYS A 46 -0.08 17.65 12.63
N ILE A 47 0.78 17.69 13.66
CA ILE A 47 2.18 17.30 13.53
C ILE A 47 2.32 15.76 13.59
N TYR A 48 1.54 15.12 14.45
CA TYR A 48 1.67 13.70 14.77
C TYR A 48 0.49 12.84 14.34
N GLY A 49 -0.59 13.43 13.82
CA GLY A 49 -1.82 12.75 13.43
C GLY A 49 -2.02 12.77 11.92
N GLY A 50 -1.53 11.73 11.25
CA GLY A 50 -2.21 11.28 10.05
C GLY A 50 -3.58 10.73 10.44
N LEU A 51 -4.54 10.76 9.52
CA LEU A 51 -5.73 9.90 9.55
C LEU A 51 -5.75 9.05 8.29
N GLY A 52 -6.34 7.86 8.40
CA GLY A 52 -6.68 7.06 7.24
C GLY A 52 -7.66 7.85 6.37
N ALA A 53 -7.45 7.86 5.05
CA ALA A 53 -8.28 8.61 4.14
C ALA A 53 -8.17 8.09 2.71
N PHE A 54 -9.25 8.30 1.96
CA PHE A 54 -9.17 8.30 0.51
C PHE A 54 -8.51 9.58 0.01
N GLY A 55 -7.92 9.50 -1.18
CA GLY A 55 -7.36 10.64 -1.89
C GLY A 55 -8.43 11.52 -2.52
N SER A 56 -8.00 12.25 -3.54
CA SER A 56 -8.89 13.04 -4.39
C SER A 56 -9.01 12.39 -5.77
N PRO A 57 -10.20 12.43 -6.41
CA PRO A 57 -10.39 12.10 -7.82
C PRO A 57 -9.22 12.51 -8.72
N VAL A 58 -8.71 11.56 -9.49
CA VAL A 58 -7.61 11.78 -10.43
C VAL A 58 -8.17 12.07 -11.82
N ALA A 59 -7.66 13.12 -12.45
CA ALA A 59 -8.05 13.50 -13.82
C ALA A 59 -7.55 12.47 -14.84
N ASP A 60 -8.33 12.26 -15.91
CA ASP A 60 -8.03 11.28 -16.97
C ASP A 60 -6.63 11.46 -17.56
N ALA A 61 -6.23 12.70 -17.85
CA ALA A 61 -4.90 13.00 -18.37
C ALA A 61 -3.77 12.46 -17.46
N VAL A 62 -3.94 12.53 -16.14
CA VAL A 62 -2.92 12.01 -15.20
C VAL A 62 -2.88 10.48 -15.20
N ILE A 63 -4.03 9.82 -15.36
CA ILE A 63 -4.13 8.35 -15.44
C ILE A 63 -3.49 7.87 -16.75
N GLU A 64 -3.79 8.54 -17.86
CA GLU A 64 -3.26 8.24 -19.20
C GLU A 64 -1.75 8.51 -19.29
N ASP A 65 -1.28 9.62 -18.73
CA ASP A 65 0.13 10.02 -18.76
C ASP A 65 1.04 9.21 -17.82
N PHE A 66 0.48 8.46 -16.86
CA PHE A 66 1.28 7.73 -15.87
C PHE A 66 2.19 6.67 -16.51
N GLY A 67 1.75 6.06 -17.62
CA GLY A 67 2.55 5.13 -18.44
C GLY A 67 3.02 3.86 -17.72
N PRO A 68 2.12 3.05 -17.12
CA PRO A 68 2.51 1.74 -16.56
C PRO A 68 2.91 0.75 -17.68
N ALA A 69 3.68 -0.29 -17.34
CA ALA A 69 4.09 -1.30 -18.33
C ALA A 69 2.89 -2.12 -18.86
N ILE A 70 1.88 -2.28 -18.02
CA ILE A 70 0.59 -2.88 -18.36
C ILE A 70 -0.48 -1.80 -18.18
N PRO A 71 -1.38 -1.56 -19.15
CA PRO A 71 -2.46 -0.58 -18.98
C PRO A 71 -3.29 -0.85 -17.73
N PHE A 72 -3.73 0.21 -17.05
CA PHE A 72 -4.56 0.05 -15.86
C PHE A 72 -5.88 -0.68 -16.18
N PRO A 73 -6.27 -1.68 -15.37
CA PRO A 73 -7.58 -2.32 -15.50
C PRO A 73 -8.72 -1.31 -15.29
N GLY A 74 -9.86 -1.54 -15.93
CA GLY A 74 -11.00 -0.61 -15.89
C GLY A 74 -11.51 -0.30 -14.47
N ASP A 75 -11.48 -1.29 -13.57
CA ASP A 75 -11.86 -1.10 -12.16
C ASP A 75 -10.90 -0.17 -11.42
N LEU A 76 -9.60 -0.26 -11.70
CA LEU A 76 -8.60 0.61 -11.11
C LEU A 76 -8.67 2.03 -11.67
N VAL A 77 -8.94 2.19 -12.97
CA VAL A 77 -9.22 3.51 -13.57
C VAL A 77 -10.43 4.15 -12.89
N THR A 78 -11.49 3.37 -12.66
CA THR A 78 -12.69 3.83 -11.96
C THR A 78 -12.38 4.22 -10.51
N PHE A 79 -11.57 3.43 -9.82
CA PHE A 79 -11.10 3.75 -8.47
C PHE A 79 -10.33 5.07 -8.45
N TYR A 80 -9.36 5.27 -9.35
CA TYR A 80 -8.59 6.51 -9.41
C TYR A 80 -9.45 7.73 -9.73
N ARG A 81 -10.42 7.60 -10.64
CA ARG A 81 -11.36 8.69 -10.94
C ARG A 81 -12.26 9.07 -9.77
N THR A 82 -12.60 8.12 -8.91
CA THR A 82 -13.61 8.33 -7.86
C THR A 82 -12.98 8.65 -6.50
N HIS A 83 -11.91 7.94 -6.16
CA HIS A 83 -11.28 7.98 -4.84
C HIS A 83 -9.80 8.39 -4.89
N GLY A 84 -9.12 8.13 -6.00
CA GLY A 84 -7.75 8.59 -6.29
C GLY A 84 -6.61 7.89 -5.56
N SER A 85 -6.76 7.61 -4.27
CA SER A 85 -5.82 6.80 -3.50
C SER A 85 -6.51 6.29 -2.24
N LEU A 86 -5.86 5.37 -1.55
CA LEU A 86 -6.23 4.99 -0.19
C LEU A 86 -4.95 5.02 0.65
N ARG A 87 -5.03 5.59 1.84
CA ARG A 87 -3.97 5.50 2.83
C ARG A 87 -4.60 5.21 4.18
N GLY A 88 -4.08 4.18 4.84
CA GLY A 88 -4.37 3.87 6.22
C GLY A 88 -3.17 4.06 7.12
N LEU A 89 -3.40 3.83 8.41
CA LEU A 89 -2.43 3.97 9.49
C LEU A 89 -2.25 2.66 10.25
N GLU A 90 -1.63 2.71 11.42
CA GLU A 90 -1.22 1.54 12.17
C GLU A 90 -2.39 0.60 12.47
N ARG A 91 -3.52 1.12 12.97
CA ARG A 91 -4.70 0.28 13.24
C ARG A 91 -5.33 -0.32 11.97
N GLN A 92 -5.04 0.29 10.81
CA GLN A 92 -5.54 -0.10 9.50
C GLN A 92 -4.48 -0.91 8.71
N LEU A 93 -3.46 -1.44 9.39
CA LEU A 93 -2.31 -2.15 8.82
C LEU A 93 -1.62 -1.39 7.68
N TYR A 94 -1.59 -0.06 7.78
CA TYR A 94 -1.00 0.85 6.80
C TYR A 94 -1.48 0.60 5.35
N VAL A 95 -2.73 0.15 5.18
CA VAL A 95 -3.30 -0.12 3.85
C VAL A 95 -3.06 1.05 2.91
N THR A 96 -2.60 0.77 1.71
CA THR A 96 -2.22 1.79 0.75
C THR A 96 -2.69 1.36 -0.63
N ILE A 97 -3.45 2.20 -1.30
CA ILE A 97 -3.50 2.25 -2.77
C ILE A 97 -2.79 3.52 -3.18
N PHE A 98 -1.71 3.40 -3.94
CA PHE A 98 -0.83 4.52 -4.22
C PHE A 98 -1.52 5.63 -5.02
N GLY A 99 -1.34 6.88 -4.60
CA GLY A 99 -1.74 8.03 -5.40
C GLY A 99 -0.77 8.26 -6.56
N LEU A 100 -1.30 8.36 -7.78
CA LEU A 100 -0.48 8.56 -8.99
C LEU A 100 0.38 9.84 -8.93
N GLY A 101 -0.16 10.92 -8.35
CA GLY A 101 0.58 12.18 -8.17
C GLY A 101 1.81 12.00 -7.27
N THR A 102 1.66 11.28 -6.15
CA THR A 102 2.76 10.98 -5.23
C THR A 102 3.80 10.09 -5.88
N LEU A 103 3.38 9.04 -6.59
CA LEU A 103 4.32 8.19 -7.34
C LEU A 103 5.10 8.96 -8.38
N ASN A 104 4.45 9.86 -9.14
CA ASN A 104 5.13 10.69 -10.13
C ASN A 104 6.17 11.64 -9.50
N GLN A 105 5.87 12.24 -8.34
CA GLN A 105 6.85 13.05 -7.60
C GLN A 105 8.07 12.22 -7.18
N ASN A 106 7.83 11.00 -6.72
CA ASN A 106 8.88 10.07 -6.27
C ASN A 106 9.74 9.50 -7.40
N ARG A 107 9.42 9.77 -8.67
CA ARG A 107 10.32 9.48 -9.80
C ARG A 107 11.51 10.44 -9.85
N THR A 108 11.36 11.63 -9.29
CA THR A 108 12.35 12.71 -9.39
C THR A 108 12.95 13.13 -8.04
N GLU A 109 12.28 12.80 -6.93
CA GLU A 109 12.68 13.24 -5.59
C GLU A 109 13.27 12.07 -4.78
N THR A 110 14.45 12.27 -4.20
CA THR A 110 15.11 11.33 -3.28
C THR A 110 15.19 11.93 -1.88
N TYR A 111 14.11 11.89 -1.10
CA TYR A 111 14.19 12.16 0.33
C TYR A 111 14.20 10.85 1.11
N ASN A 112 15.40 10.35 1.41
CA ASN A 112 15.64 9.15 2.24
C ASN A 112 14.90 7.87 1.80
N LYS A 113 14.44 7.81 0.55
CA LYS A 113 13.81 6.65 -0.07
C LYS A 113 14.43 6.38 -1.44
N PRO A 114 14.43 5.13 -1.90
CA PRO A 114 14.79 4.83 -3.29
C PRO A 114 13.87 5.57 -4.25
N LEU A 115 14.41 5.90 -5.43
CA LEU A 115 13.61 6.44 -6.52
C LEU A 115 12.56 5.43 -6.95
N PHE A 116 11.32 5.89 -7.10
CA PHE A 116 10.28 5.07 -7.72
C PHE A 116 10.59 4.91 -9.21
N ARG A 117 10.87 3.67 -9.64
CA ARG A 117 11.22 3.35 -11.03
C ARG A 117 10.01 2.96 -11.86
N SER A 118 9.21 2.02 -11.36
CA SER A 118 8.01 1.52 -12.02
C SER A 118 7.08 0.86 -11.01
N LEU A 119 5.85 0.55 -11.45
CA LEU A 119 4.93 -0.29 -10.66
C LEU A 119 5.32 -1.78 -10.69
N GLY A 120 6.41 -2.16 -11.37
CA GLY A 120 6.87 -3.53 -11.42
C GLY A 120 7.07 -4.11 -10.02
N LEU A 121 6.74 -5.39 -9.84
CA LEU A 121 6.78 -6.04 -8.52
C LEU A 121 8.10 -5.85 -7.76
N VAL A 122 9.23 -6.12 -8.41
CA VAL A 122 10.56 -6.02 -7.78
C VAL A 122 10.93 -4.55 -7.56
N ASP A 123 10.66 -3.69 -8.54
CA ASP A 123 10.90 -2.25 -8.41
C ASP A 123 10.11 -1.64 -7.25
N MET A 124 8.89 -2.13 -7.02
CA MET A 124 8.05 -1.67 -5.93
C MET A 124 8.50 -2.17 -4.57
N ILE A 125 8.94 -3.42 -4.50
CA ILE A 125 9.56 -3.95 -3.30
C ILE A 125 10.81 -3.14 -2.93
N GLU A 126 11.70 -2.85 -3.91
CA GLU A 126 12.87 -1.99 -3.68
C GLU A 126 12.44 -0.61 -3.17
N TYR A 127 11.42 0.01 -3.79
CA TYR A 127 10.90 1.30 -3.36
C TYR A 127 10.36 1.30 -1.93
N LEU A 128 9.67 0.24 -1.51
CA LEU A 128 9.04 0.13 -0.19
C LEU A 128 10.06 -0.13 0.93
N TRP A 129 11.07 -0.96 0.69
CA TRP A 129 11.99 -1.42 1.74
C TRP A 129 13.44 -0.92 1.62
N GLY A 130 13.80 -0.25 0.52
CA GLY A 130 15.17 0.14 0.26
C GLY A 130 15.94 -0.88 -0.58
N ASP A 131 17.21 -0.57 -0.84
CA ASP A 131 18.12 -1.52 -1.48
C ASP A 131 18.23 -2.79 -0.61
N ARG A 132 18.03 -3.95 -1.25
CA ARG A 132 18.11 -5.26 -0.62
C ARG A 132 18.99 -6.17 -1.47
N ASP A 133 20.08 -6.65 -0.87
CA ASP A 133 21.07 -7.51 -1.53
C ASP A 133 20.44 -8.71 -2.25
N GLN A 134 19.32 -9.24 -1.73
CA GLN A 134 18.65 -10.44 -2.22
C GLN A 134 17.91 -10.24 -3.56
N ILE A 135 17.60 -9.01 -3.96
CA ILE A 135 16.88 -8.70 -5.20
C ILE A 135 17.62 -7.72 -6.11
N THR A 136 18.68 -7.07 -5.61
CA THR A 136 19.53 -6.17 -6.41
C THR A 136 20.62 -6.98 -7.13
N PRO A 137 20.61 -7.11 -8.47
CA PRO A 137 21.59 -7.93 -9.20
C PRO A 137 23.05 -7.51 -8.98
N ALA A 138 23.27 -6.22 -8.73
CA ALA A 138 24.60 -5.66 -8.50
C ALA A 138 25.27 -6.13 -7.20
N SER A 139 24.50 -6.70 -6.26
CA SER A 139 25.02 -7.20 -4.97
C SER A 139 25.84 -8.50 -5.09
N GLY A 140 25.65 -9.24 -6.20
CA GLY A 140 26.18 -10.60 -6.35
C GLY A 140 25.53 -11.65 -5.43
N ARG A 141 24.50 -11.26 -4.66
CA ARG A 141 23.72 -12.12 -3.75
C ARG A 141 22.25 -12.25 -4.17
N SER A 142 21.90 -11.69 -5.32
CA SER A 142 20.55 -11.72 -5.84
C SER A 142 20.06 -13.16 -6.04
N MET A 143 18.87 -13.45 -5.54
CA MET A 143 18.16 -14.72 -5.78
C MET A 143 17.60 -14.81 -7.20
N PHE A 144 17.47 -13.67 -7.88
CA PHE A 144 16.91 -13.57 -9.23
C PHE A 144 17.95 -13.11 -10.24
N THR A 145 17.90 -13.66 -11.44
CA THR A 145 18.65 -13.14 -12.58
C THR A 145 18.03 -11.83 -13.08
N PRO A 146 18.78 -10.97 -13.78
CA PRO A 146 18.21 -9.76 -14.40
C PRO A 146 16.98 -10.04 -15.27
N GLN A 147 17.00 -11.14 -16.03
CA GLN A 147 15.88 -11.54 -16.89
C GLN A 147 14.63 -11.93 -16.08
N GLN A 148 14.82 -12.56 -14.91
CA GLN A 148 13.71 -12.89 -14.01
C GLN A 148 13.11 -11.63 -13.39
N ILE A 149 13.94 -10.66 -13.01
CA ILE A 149 13.46 -9.36 -12.48
C ILE A 149 12.69 -8.61 -13.54
N ASP A 150 13.23 -8.51 -14.77
CA ASP A 150 12.55 -7.87 -15.90
C ASP A 150 11.20 -8.56 -16.16
N HIS A 151 11.16 -9.89 -16.13
CA HIS A 151 9.93 -10.65 -16.30
C HIS A 151 8.90 -10.34 -15.20
N LEU A 152 9.30 -10.34 -13.92
CA LEU A 152 8.40 -10.01 -12.81
C LEU A 152 7.87 -8.57 -12.92
N ASN A 153 8.75 -7.61 -13.22
CA ASN A 153 8.38 -6.19 -13.36
C ASN A 153 7.47 -5.92 -14.56
N GLN A 154 7.58 -6.69 -15.64
CA GLN A 154 6.71 -6.58 -16.81
C GLN A 154 5.39 -7.33 -16.67
N THR A 155 5.33 -8.33 -15.79
CA THR A 155 4.16 -9.20 -15.64
C THR A 155 3.21 -8.71 -14.56
N TYR A 156 3.73 -8.09 -13.51
CA TYR A 156 2.95 -7.70 -12.33
C TYR A 156 3.14 -6.21 -12.04
N GLN A 157 2.04 -5.48 -11.96
CA GLN A 157 2.02 -4.06 -11.59
C GLN A 157 1.39 -3.91 -10.20
N VAL A 158 2.20 -3.57 -9.20
CA VAL A 158 1.77 -3.37 -7.81
C VAL A 158 1.16 -1.99 -7.66
N ILE A 159 -0.05 -1.92 -7.11
CA ILE A 159 -0.84 -0.69 -6.96
C ILE A 159 -1.04 -0.29 -5.50
N GLY A 160 -0.66 -1.16 -4.59
CA GLY A 160 -0.92 -0.97 -3.18
C GLY A 160 -0.35 -2.08 -2.33
N TYR A 161 -0.47 -1.91 -1.03
CA TYR A 161 -0.08 -2.92 -0.05
C TYR A 161 -0.83 -2.73 1.26
N TRP A 162 -0.79 -3.74 2.14
CA TRP A 162 -1.00 -3.58 3.58
C TRP A 162 0.02 -4.43 4.33
N VAL A 163 0.27 -4.09 5.59
CA VAL A 163 1.14 -4.85 6.49
C VAL A 163 0.42 -6.11 6.93
N ASP A 164 1.16 -7.20 7.13
CA ASP A 164 0.57 -8.42 7.68
C ASP A 164 0.04 -8.18 9.10
N ALA A 165 -1.06 -8.84 9.47
CA ALA A 165 -1.68 -8.65 10.78
C ALA A 165 -0.86 -9.28 11.93
N ASN A 166 -0.09 -10.32 11.63
CA ASN A 166 0.67 -11.12 12.60
C ASN A 166 2.13 -10.72 12.69
N GLU A 167 2.61 -9.91 11.74
CA GLU A 167 3.98 -9.46 11.67
C GLU A 167 4.03 -7.92 11.68
N THR A 168 5.19 -7.37 12.04
CA THR A 168 5.37 -5.92 11.99
C THR A 168 5.60 -5.47 10.53
N THR A 169 6.32 -4.37 10.28
CA THR A 169 6.61 -3.85 8.94
C THR A 169 7.51 -4.75 8.06
N GLU A 170 7.75 -5.98 8.49
CA GLU A 170 8.65 -6.98 7.90
C GLU A 170 7.95 -7.81 6.83
N ALA A 171 6.61 -7.95 6.91
CA ALA A 171 5.77 -8.58 5.90
C ALA A 171 4.72 -7.63 5.32
N LEU A 172 4.55 -7.73 4.01
CA LEU A 172 3.56 -6.98 3.25
C LEU A 172 2.74 -7.93 2.38
N HIS A 173 1.44 -7.64 2.30
CA HIS A 173 0.56 -8.12 1.25
C HIS A 173 0.55 -7.10 0.13
N LEU A 174 1.17 -7.41 -1.00
CA LEU A 174 1.22 -6.54 -2.17
C LEU A 174 0.00 -6.80 -3.07
N LEU A 175 -0.79 -5.75 -3.30
CA LEU A 175 -1.89 -5.76 -4.26
C LEU A 175 -1.36 -5.43 -5.64
N TYR A 176 -1.51 -6.36 -6.59
CA TYR A 176 -1.05 -6.20 -7.96
C TYR A 176 -2.13 -6.55 -8.97
N TYR A 177 -1.92 -6.14 -10.23
CA TYR A 177 -2.63 -6.67 -11.38
C TYR A 177 -1.65 -7.21 -12.43
N ASP A 178 -2.14 -8.12 -13.26
CA ASP A 178 -1.35 -8.73 -14.33
C ASP A 178 -1.81 -8.31 -15.74
N SER A 179 -1.23 -8.92 -16.78
CA SER A 179 -1.53 -8.60 -18.18
C SER A 179 -2.96 -8.95 -18.62
N THR A 180 -3.68 -9.77 -17.85
CA THR A 180 -5.10 -10.07 -18.10
C THR A 180 -6.02 -9.02 -17.48
N GLY A 181 -5.47 -8.12 -16.66
CA GLY A 181 -6.21 -7.10 -15.92
C GLY A 181 -6.89 -7.62 -14.66
N GLN A 182 -6.62 -8.87 -14.26
CA GLN A 182 -7.07 -9.43 -12.99
C GLN A 182 -6.13 -9.01 -11.86
N PHE A 183 -6.66 -8.99 -10.64
CA PHE A 183 -5.93 -8.61 -9.43
C PHE A 183 -5.49 -9.84 -8.64
N GLY A 184 -4.34 -9.72 -7.99
CA GLY A 184 -3.78 -10.71 -7.10
C GLY A 184 -3.16 -10.07 -5.86
N ILE A 185 -2.94 -10.89 -4.85
CA ILE A 185 -2.29 -10.50 -3.60
C ILE A 185 -1.05 -11.38 -3.45
N ALA A 186 0.12 -10.77 -3.27
CA ALA A 186 1.37 -11.46 -3.04
C ALA A 186 1.87 -11.17 -1.63
N TYR A 187 1.98 -12.21 -0.81
CA TYR A 187 2.68 -12.12 0.46
C TYR A 187 4.19 -12.03 0.22
N VAL A 188 4.83 -11.04 0.83
CA VAL A 188 6.27 -10.86 0.79
C VAL A 188 6.76 -10.59 2.20
N HIS A 189 7.75 -11.37 2.64
CA HIS A 189 8.50 -11.12 3.88
C HIS A 189 9.94 -10.70 3.52
N GLN A 190 10.48 -9.71 4.23
CA GLN A 190 11.78 -9.11 3.93
C GLN A 190 12.97 -10.08 4.04
N ASP A 191 12.81 -11.21 4.73
CA ASP A 191 13.87 -12.22 4.89
C ASP A 191 13.65 -13.49 4.04
N GLU A 192 12.40 -13.80 3.69
CA GLU A 192 12.06 -15.08 3.04
C GLU A 192 11.92 -14.97 1.51
N TRP A 193 11.70 -13.76 0.97
CA TRP A 193 11.69 -13.46 -0.47
C TRP A 193 10.87 -14.46 -1.30
N ALA A 194 9.70 -14.85 -0.78
CA ALA A 194 8.86 -15.92 -1.30
C ALA A 194 8.17 -15.64 -2.65
N ILE A 195 8.58 -14.62 -3.41
CA ILE A 195 7.97 -14.23 -4.69
C ILE A 195 8.41 -15.12 -5.88
N ALA A 196 9.31 -16.07 -5.67
CA ALA A 196 9.81 -16.94 -6.75
C ALA A 196 8.70 -17.74 -7.45
N HIS A 197 7.63 -18.09 -6.74
CA HIS A 197 6.47 -18.78 -7.32
C HIS A 197 5.77 -17.95 -8.41
N LEU A 198 5.92 -16.62 -8.40
CA LEU A 198 5.33 -15.73 -9.41
C LEU A 198 6.08 -15.76 -10.74
N LEU A 199 7.25 -16.40 -10.82
CA LEU A 199 7.95 -16.62 -12.09
C LEU A 199 7.27 -17.66 -12.99
N GLU A 200 6.43 -18.52 -12.41
CA GLU A 200 5.83 -19.64 -13.15
C GLU A 200 4.46 -19.28 -13.71
N THR A 201 3.56 -18.75 -12.88
CA THR A 201 2.18 -18.44 -13.28
C THR A 201 1.59 -17.38 -12.37
N SER A 202 0.87 -16.43 -12.98
CA SER A 202 0.09 -15.43 -12.25
C SER A 202 -1.01 -16.11 -11.42
N ARG A 203 -1.15 -15.67 -10.17
CA ARG A 203 -2.25 -16.06 -9.28
C ARG A 203 -3.36 -15.00 -9.24
N ALA A 204 -3.30 -14.01 -10.12
CA ALA A 204 -4.34 -13.01 -10.23
C ALA A 204 -5.64 -13.68 -10.70
N GLN A 205 -6.70 -13.49 -9.94
CA GLN A 205 -8.01 -14.08 -10.20
C GLN A 205 -9.17 -13.21 -9.69
N TYR A 206 -8.85 -12.11 -9.02
CA TYR A 206 -9.83 -11.27 -8.33
C TYR A 206 -10.18 -10.05 -9.19
N SER A 207 -11.37 -9.51 -8.96
CA SER A 207 -11.62 -8.10 -9.24
C SER A 207 -10.90 -7.21 -8.20
N LEU A 208 -10.78 -5.91 -8.46
CA LEU A 208 -10.24 -4.97 -7.45
C LEU A 208 -11.11 -4.98 -6.19
N GLU A 209 -12.42 -5.10 -6.37
CA GLU A 209 -13.39 -5.15 -5.28
C GLU A 209 -13.19 -6.37 -4.39
N ASP A 210 -13.07 -7.57 -4.98
CA ASP A 210 -12.83 -8.80 -4.22
C ASP A 210 -11.50 -8.73 -3.47
N ALA A 211 -10.46 -8.17 -4.09
CA ALA A 211 -9.16 -8.01 -3.43
C ALA A 211 -9.23 -7.04 -2.23
N LEU A 212 -10.04 -5.99 -2.31
CA LEU A 212 -10.28 -5.07 -1.20
C LEU A 212 -11.19 -5.67 -0.12
N ALA A 213 -12.13 -6.54 -0.50
CA ALA A 213 -12.92 -7.30 0.45
C ALA A 213 -12.05 -8.26 1.28
N ILE A 214 -11.06 -8.92 0.66
CA ILE A 214 -10.09 -9.76 1.38
C ILE A 214 -9.33 -8.96 2.44
N TYR A 215 -8.91 -7.73 2.11
CA TYR A 215 -8.29 -6.83 3.09
C TYR A 215 -9.24 -6.52 4.26
N LEU A 216 -10.48 -6.12 3.98
CA LEU A 216 -11.48 -5.84 5.02
C LEU A 216 -11.72 -7.05 5.94
N ASP A 217 -11.89 -8.23 5.35
CA ASP A 217 -12.15 -9.44 6.12
C ASP A 217 -10.92 -9.82 7.00
N THR A 218 -9.70 -9.52 6.52
CA THR A 218 -8.47 -9.65 7.32
C THR A 218 -8.48 -8.71 8.51
N MET A 219 -8.88 -7.45 8.31
CA MET A 219 -8.98 -6.46 9.39
C MET A 219 -10.03 -6.83 10.43
N GLU A 220 -11.21 -7.26 9.99
CA GLU A 220 -12.30 -7.67 10.88
C GLU A 220 -11.89 -8.88 11.74
N SER A 221 -11.18 -9.84 11.15
CA SER A 221 -10.63 -11.00 11.88
C SER A 221 -9.60 -10.56 12.93
N PHE A 222 -8.65 -9.69 12.55
CA PHE A 222 -7.64 -9.14 13.45
C PHE A 222 -8.26 -8.37 14.64
N GLU A 223 -9.30 -7.56 14.41
CA GLU A 223 -9.98 -6.83 15.50
C GLU A 223 -10.78 -7.76 16.44
N SER A 224 -11.28 -8.88 15.92
CA SER A 224 -12.04 -9.86 16.71
C SER A 224 -11.16 -10.79 17.57
N GLY A 225 -9.86 -10.87 17.26
CA GLY A 225 -8.94 -11.82 17.87
C GLY A 225 -9.23 -13.28 17.48
N GLU A 226 -9.93 -13.50 16.37
CA GLU A 226 -10.15 -14.81 15.77
C GLU A 226 -8.99 -15.13 14.81
N ASP A 227 -8.02 -15.90 15.29
CA ASP A 227 -6.99 -16.60 14.48
C ASP A 227 -7.29 -18.10 14.38
#